data_AF-A0A841HHC4-F1
#
_entry.id   AF-A0A841HHC4-F1
#
_cell.length_a   1.000
_cell.length_b   1.000
_cell.length_c   1.000
_cell.angle_alpha   90.00
_cell.angle_beta   90.00
_cell.angle_gamma   90.00
#
_symmetry.space_group_name_H-M   'P 1'
#
loop_
_entity.id
_entity.type
_entity.pdbx_description
1 polymer ?
#
loop_
_entity_poly.entity_id
_entity_poly.type
_entity_poly.pdbx_seq_one_letter_code
_entity_poly.pdbx_strand_id
1 'polypeptide(L)'
;MSIVRLLCLSALIAATLPAGVVMAASSTTREAFYRCKDGAGQVHYGDSKPKECEGLDTEVLNNNGMVVRVIEGTQSKVAREQREVGEKRIRAERDARLQRDRMLMETYLTVEDIERLRDQRLELLDSQYRVNEQNITNLRNSQSRLAQQIARFKPYSDKANAPPLPDHLAEEMVNTVNNMRVYQEMLEKTRKEQSEIKTTFTADIARFKELKGIK
;
A
#
# COMPACT_ATOMS: atom_id res chain seq x y z
N MET A 1 30.73 1.17 37.74
CA MET A 1 30.06 -0.02 37.16
C MET A 1 31.07 -0.74 36.30
N SER A 2 31.20 -2.04 36.52
CA SER A 2 32.36 -2.92 36.32
C SER A 2 33.01 -2.92 34.93
N ILE A 3 34.35 -2.84 34.90
CA ILE A 3 35.18 -3.47 33.86
C ILE A 3 36.35 -4.15 34.59
N VAL A 4 36.22 -5.45 34.83
CA VAL A 4 37.25 -6.29 35.44
C VAL A 4 38.18 -6.79 34.33
N ARG A 5 39.47 -6.44 34.44
CA ARG A 5 40.56 -6.91 33.60
C ARG A 5 41.16 -8.20 34.16
N LEU A 6 41.46 -9.10 33.22
CA LEU A 6 42.52 -10.11 33.16
C LEU A 6 43.08 -10.65 34.49
N LEU A 7 42.91 -11.95 34.68
CA LEU A 7 43.87 -12.79 35.40
C LEU A 7 44.35 -13.94 34.52
N CYS A 8 45.63 -14.21 34.72
CA CYS A 8 46.54 -15.02 33.95
C CYS A 8 46.58 -16.50 34.40
N LEU A 9 47.26 -17.28 33.54
CA LEU A 9 48.13 -18.43 33.83
C LEU A 9 47.53 -19.83 34.09
N SER A 10 48.05 -20.79 33.32
CA SER A 10 48.53 -22.15 33.67
C SER A 10 48.06 -23.19 32.62
N ALA A 11 48.93 -23.65 31.72
CA ALA A 11 49.99 -24.65 31.86
C ALA A 11 49.51 -26.09 31.57
N LEU A 12 50.06 -26.63 30.46
CA LEU A 12 50.35 -28.02 30.09
C LEU A 12 49.55 -29.18 30.72
N ILE A 13 49.05 -30.09 29.87
CA ILE A 13 49.42 -31.52 29.86
C ILE A 13 49.07 -32.11 28.47
N ALA A 14 50.09 -32.68 27.84
CA ALA A 14 49.98 -33.50 26.64
C ALA A 14 49.66 -34.95 27.05
N ALA A 15 48.66 -35.56 26.42
CA ALA A 15 48.40 -36.99 26.52
C ALA A 15 48.05 -37.54 25.14
N THR A 16 49.04 -38.19 24.54
CA THR A 16 48.97 -38.96 23.31
C THR A 16 48.15 -40.24 23.52
N LEU A 17 47.06 -40.40 22.76
CA LEU A 17 46.30 -41.65 22.65
C LEU A 17 46.27 -42.09 21.18
N PRO A 18 46.58 -43.37 20.88
CA PRO A 18 46.77 -43.85 19.51
C PRO A 18 45.46 -43.94 18.72
N ALA A 19 45.59 -43.60 17.45
CA ALA A 19 44.55 -43.65 16.42
C ALA A 19 44.09 -45.09 16.17
N GLY A 20 42.89 -45.44 16.66
CA GLY A 20 42.09 -46.53 16.13
C GLY A 20 41.16 -46.00 15.06
N VAL A 21 41.55 -46.10 13.79
CA VAL A 21 40.67 -45.80 12.66
C VAL A 21 39.67 -46.94 12.54
N VAL A 22 38.54 -46.83 13.23
CA VAL A 22 37.36 -47.64 12.91
C VAL A 22 36.81 -47.08 11.59
N MET A 23 37.12 -47.78 10.49
CA MET A 23 36.41 -47.61 9.24
C MET A 23 34.94 -48.02 9.49
N ALA A 24 34.11 -47.06 9.91
CA ALA A 24 32.69 -47.19 9.78
C ALA A 24 32.41 -47.29 8.27
N ALA A 25 32.07 -48.49 7.80
CA ALA A 25 31.48 -48.66 6.49
C ALA A 25 30.18 -47.86 6.49
N SER A 26 30.23 -46.66 5.93
CA SER A 26 29.04 -45.90 5.57
C SER A 26 28.30 -46.73 4.53
N SER A 27 27.36 -47.57 4.97
CA SER A 27 26.35 -48.13 4.09
C SER A 27 25.57 -46.97 3.52
N THR A 28 26.00 -46.48 2.36
CA THR A 28 25.20 -45.56 1.57
C THR A 28 24.05 -46.39 1.03
N THR A 29 22.97 -46.53 1.82
CA THR A 29 21.68 -47.00 1.33
C THR A 29 21.17 -45.97 0.32
N ARG A 30 21.62 -46.09 -0.93
CA ARG A 30 20.95 -45.49 -2.09
C ARG A 30 19.76 -46.37 -2.43
N GLU A 31 18.65 -46.09 -1.75
CA GLU A 31 17.41 -46.87 -1.84
C GLU A 31 16.22 -45.98 -2.26
N ALA A 32 16.49 -44.99 -3.10
CA ALA A 32 15.49 -44.07 -3.61
C ALA A 32 15.51 -44.09 -5.15
N PHE A 33 14.45 -44.62 -5.76
CA PHE A 33 14.23 -44.58 -7.21
C PHE A 33 13.42 -43.35 -7.58
N TYR A 34 13.64 -42.81 -8.77
CA TYR A 34 12.93 -41.63 -9.27
C TYR A 34 12.01 -42.05 -10.41
N ARG A 35 10.76 -41.56 -10.40
CA ARG A 35 9.76 -41.78 -11.44
C ARG A 35 9.16 -40.44 -11.86
N CYS A 36 9.10 -40.17 -13.16
CA CYS A 36 8.30 -39.05 -13.69
C CYS A 36 7.57 -39.46 -14.96
N LYS A 37 6.59 -38.64 -15.36
CA LYS A 37 5.88 -38.79 -16.63
C LYS A 37 6.13 -37.55 -17.48
N ASP A 38 6.63 -37.74 -18.71
CA ASP A 38 6.90 -36.63 -19.63
C ASP A 38 5.63 -36.12 -20.33
N GLY A 39 5.78 -35.09 -21.16
CA GLY A 39 4.68 -34.50 -21.93
C GLY A 39 4.04 -35.41 -22.99
N ALA A 40 4.75 -36.46 -23.43
CA ALA A 40 4.23 -37.49 -24.32
C ALA A 40 3.51 -38.61 -23.55
N GLY A 41 3.56 -38.56 -22.21
CA GLY A 41 2.98 -39.52 -21.31
C GLY A 41 3.84 -40.76 -21.07
N GLN A 42 5.09 -40.77 -21.53
CA GLN A 42 6.05 -41.83 -21.25
C GLN A 42 6.58 -41.69 -19.82
N VAL A 43 6.71 -42.83 -19.14
CA VAL A 43 7.19 -42.87 -17.75
C VAL A 43 8.68 -43.20 -17.75
N HIS A 44 9.46 -42.33 -17.11
CA HIS A 44 10.91 -42.49 -16.96
C HIS A 44 11.23 -42.92 -15.53
N TYR A 45 12.13 -43.89 -15.41
CA TYR A 45 12.59 -44.45 -14.13
C TYR A 45 14.11 -44.40 -14.04
N GLY A 46 14.66 -44.21 -12.84
CA GLY A 46 16.09 -44.36 -12.62
C GLY A 46 16.51 -44.32 -11.15
N ASP A 47 17.67 -44.89 -10.86
CA ASP A 47 18.31 -44.87 -9.52
C ASP A 47 18.78 -43.46 -9.12
N SER A 48 18.83 -42.55 -10.10
CA SER A 48 19.04 -41.12 -9.94
C SER A 48 18.04 -40.38 -10.82
N LYS A 49 17.77 -39.09 -10.53
CA LYS A 49 16.79 -38.30 -11.29
C LYS A 49 17.15 -38.31 -12.80
N PRO A 50 16.31 -38.89 -13.67
CA PRO A 50 16.52 -38.86 -15.12
C PRO A 50 16.54 -37.43 -15.65
N LYS A 51 17.27 -37.17 -16.73
CA LYS A 51 17.34 -35.84 -17.36
C LYS A 51 15.99 -35.42 -17.94
N GLU A 52 15.24 -36.41 -18.43
CA GLU A 52 13.89 -36.29 -18.95
C GLU A 52 12.91 -35.78 -17.88
N CYS A 53 13.23 -35.96 -16.60
CA CYS A 53 12.44 -35.48 -15.45
C CYS A 53 12.83 -34.07 -14.98
N GLU A 54 13.75 -33.38 -15.67
CA GLU A 54 14.13 -32.02 -15.30
C GLU A 54 12.95 -31.07 -15.47
N GLY A 55 12.62 -30.32 -14.40
CA GLY A 55 11.46 -29.44 -14.37
C GLY A 55 10.07 -30.11 -14.34
N LEU A 56 9.99 -31.45 -14.34
CA LEU A 56 8.73 -32.20 -14.18
C LEU A 56 8.51 -32.67 -12.73
N ASP A 57 7.25 -32.91 -12.38
CA ASP A 57 6.90 -33.58 -11.13
C ASP A 57 7.54 -34.98 -11.10
N THR A 58 8.41 -35.20 -10.12
CA THR A 58 9.18 -36.43 -9.99
C THR A 58 8.88 -37.09 -8.65
N GLU A 59 8.31 -38.27 -8.68
CA GLU A 59 8.07 -39.08 -7.50
C GLU A 59 9.36 -39.79 -7.08
N VAL A 60 9.65 -39.79 -5.79
CA VAL A 60 10.73 -40.56 -5.19
C VAL A 60 10.08 -41.79 -4.55
N LEU A 61 10.54 -42.96 -4.95
CA LEU A 61 10.05 -44.27 -4.55
C LEU A 61 11.05 -44.92 -3.60
N ASN A 62 10.58 -45.68 -2.61
CA ASN A 62 11.43 -46.59 -1.84
C ASN A 62 11.69 -47.90 -2.60
N ASN A 63 12.49 -48.79 -2.01
CA ASN A 63 12.77 -50.12 -2.56
C ASN A 63 11.55 -51.00 -2.86
N ASN A 64 10.43 -50.76 -2.17
CA ASN A 64 9.20 -51.50 -2.39
C ASN A 64 8.33 -50.86 -3.49
N GLY A 65 8.86 -49.85 -4.21
CA GLY A 65 8.16 -49.12 -5.26
C GLY A 65 7.09 -48.16 -4.74
N MET A 66 7.07 -47.85 -3.44
CA MET A 66 6.10 -46.93 -2.84
C MET A 66 6.62 -45.49 -2.84
N VAL A 67 5.76 -44.53 -3.20
CA VAL A 67 6.10 -43.09 -3.21
C VAL A 67 6.34 -42.60 -1.79
N VAL A 68 7.58 -42.16 -1.52
CA VAL A 68 7.98 -41.58 -0.23
C VAL A 68 7.90 -40.05 -0.23
N ARG A 69 8.08 -39.41 -1.39
CA ARG A 69 7.89 -37.95 -1.57
C ARG A 69 7.75 -37.61 -3.06
N VAL A 70 7.23 -36.42 -3.35
CA VAL A 70 7.19 -35.87 -4.71
C VAL A 70 8.06 -34.61 -4.76
N ILE A 71 8.91 -34.50 -5.77
CA ILE A 71 9.67 -33.31 -6.10
C ILE A 71 8.84 -32.56 -7.14
N GLU A 72 8.34 -31.40 -6.77
CA GLU A 72 7.58 -30.54 -7.69
C GLU A 72 8.46 -30.11 -8.87
N GLY A 73 7.89 -30.23 -10.06
CA GLY A 73 8.37 -29.61 -11.27
C GLY A 73 8.19 -28.09 -11.24
N THR A 74 8.75 -27.41 -12.23
CA THR A 74 8.70 -25.95 -12.33
C THR A 74 7.26 -25.44 -12.44
N GLN A 75 6.42 -26.08 -13.26
CA GLN A 75 5.03 -25.67 -13.43
C GLN A 75 4.20 -25.86 -12.16
N SER A 76 4.29 -27.03 -11.52
CA SER A 76 3.55 -27.34 -10.29
C SER A 76 3.97 -26.43 -9.13
N LYS A 77 5.28 -26.14 -9.02
CA LYS A 77 5.81 -25.17 -8.05
C LYS A 77 5.24 -23.77 -8.29
N VAL A 78 5.26 -23.27 -9.53
CA VAL A 78 4.71 -21.94 -9.87
C VAL A 78 3.20 -21.89 -9.59
N ALA A 79 2.45 -22.94 -9.95
CA ALA A 79 1.02 -23.01 -9.69
C ALA A 79 0.70 -23.00 -8.18
N ARG A 80 1.46 -23.74 -7.35
CA ARG A 80 1.33 -23.71 -5.89
C ARG A 80 1.64 -22.33 -5.33
N GLU A 81 2.74 -21.71 -5.74
CA GLU A 81 3.13 -20.36 -5.29
C GLU A 81 2.07 -19.32 -5.66
N GLN A 82 1.49 -19.37 -6.86
CA GLN A 82 0.39 -18.48 -7.26
C GLN A 82 -0.86 -18.68 -6.39
N ARG A 83 -1.23 -19.94 -6.09
CA ARG A 83 -2.34 -20.25 -5.18
C ARG A 83 -2.08 -19.70 -3.78
N GLU A 84 -0.89 -19.94 -3.24
CA GLU A 84 -0.49 -19.42 -1.92
C GLU A 84 -0.53 -17.89 -1.87
N VAL A 85 -0.07 -17.19 -2.91
CA VAL A 85 -0.18 -15.73 -3.00
C VAL A 85 -1.64 -15.29 -3.01
N GLY A 86 -2.51 -15.96 -3.79
CA GLY A 86 -3.95 -15.69 -3.81
C GLY A 86 -4.60 -15.89 -2.44
N GLU A 87 -4.33 -17.02 -1.78
CA GLU A 87 -4.85 -17.32 -0.45
C GLU A 87 -4.35 -16.35 0.62
N LYS A 88 -3.06 -15.96 0.56
CA LYS A 88 -2.49 -14.94 1.44
C LYS A 88 -3.19 -13.59 1.25
N ARG A 89 -3.47 -13.19 0.01
CA ARG A 89 -4.21 -11.96 -0.28
C ARG A 89 -5.63 -11.99 0.28
N ILE A 90 -6.38 -13.07 0.04
CA ILE A 90 -7.75 -13.23 0.56
C ILE A 90 -7.75 -13.21 2.09
N ARG A 91 -6.77 -13.87 2.73
CA ARG A 91 -6.63 -13.85 4.19
C ARG A 91 -6.34 -12.44 4.69
N ALA A 92 -5.37 -11.74 4.09
CA ALA A 92 -5.03 -10.37 4.45
C ALA A 92 -6.22 -9.40 4.28
N GLU A 93 -7.01 -9.54 3.22
CA GLU A 93 -8.21 -8.73 2.98
C GLU A 93 -9.30 -8.98 4.03
N ARG A 94 -9.50 -10.25 4.42
CA ARG A 94 -10.41 -10.61 5.52
C ARG A 94 -9.94 -10.05 6.85
N ASP A 95 -8.66 -10.24 7.19
CA ASP A 95 -8.10 -9.74 8.45
C ASP A 95 -8.20 -8.21 8.51
N ALA A 96 -7.88 -7.52 7.42
CA ALA A 96 -8.02 -6.06 7.32
C ALA A 96 -9.49 -5.61 7.49
N ARG A 97 -10.46 -6.34 6.94
CA ARG A 97 -11.88 -6.07 7.16
C ARG A 97 -12.27 -6.23 8.64
N LEU A 98 -11.89 -7.34 9.27
CA LEU A 98 -12.18 -7.59 10.68
C LEU A 98 -11.52 -6.58 11.62
N GLN A 99 -10.33 -6.07 11.25
CA GLN A 99 -9.68 -5.00 12.00
C GLN A 99 -10.45 -3.68 11.86
N ARG A 100 -10.87 -3.31 10.64
CA ARG A 100 -11.70 -2.11 10.43
C ARG A 100 -13.02 -2.18 11.19
N ASP A 101 -13.69 -3.34 11.15
CA ASP A 101 -14.95 -3.54 11.88
C ASP A 101 -14.77 -3.40 13.40
N ARG A 102 -13.68 -3.97 13.94
CA ARG A 102 -13.33 -3.81 15.36
C ARG A 102 -13.07 -2.36 15.72
N MET A 103 -12.24 -1.66 14.95
CA MET A 103 -11.95 -0.24 15.16
C MET A 103 -13.23 0.61 15.11
N LEU A 104 -14.12 0.34 14.16
CA LEU A 104 -15.39 1.05 14.04
C LEU A 104 -16.27 0.87 15.28
N MET A 105 -16.34 -0.34 15.81
CA MET A 105 -17.13 -0.68 17.00
C MET A 105 -16.51 -0.21 18.32
N GLU A 106 -15.18 -0.10 18.37
CA GLU A 106 -14.43 0.43 19.53
C GLU A 106 -14.42 1.95 19.58
N THR A 107 -14.39 2.62 18.41
CA THR A 107 -14.32 4.08 18.33
C THR A 107 -15.66 4.74 18.62
N TYR A 108 -16.76 4.12 18.20
CA TYR A 108 -18.10 4.69 18.28
C TYR A 108 -19.05 3.79 19.09
N LEU A 109 -19.85 4.41 19.97
CA LEU A 109 -20.79 3.68 20.81
C LEU A 109 -22.17 3.61 20.16
N THR A 110 -22.56 4.69 19.46
CA THR A 110 -23.87 4.88 18.84
C THR A 110 -23.74 5.37 17.39
N VAL A 111 -24.83 5.30 16.63
CA VAL A 111 -24.87 5.87 15.26
C VAL A 111 -24.74 7.39 15.33
N GLU A 112 -25.39 7.98 16.33
CA GLU A 112 -25.41 9.41 16.61
C GLU A 112 -24.00 9.95 16.88
N ASP A 113 -23.10 9.16 17.48
CA ASP A 113 -21.70 9.54 17.65
C ASP A 113 -20.97 9.72 16.31
N ILE A 114 -21.23 8.80 15.36
CA ILE A 114 -20.64 8.83 14.02
C ILE A 114 -21.19 10.03 13.25
N GLU A 115 -22.51 10.25 13.30
CA GLU A 115 -23.18 11.36 12.65
C GLU A 115 -22.72 12.71 13.20
N ARG A 116 -22.63 12.85 14.53
CA ARG A 116 -22.13 14.07 15.18
C ARG A 116 -20.71 14.38 14.75
N LEU A 117 -19.82 13.38 14.68
CA LEU A 117 -18.44 13.60 14.23
C LEU A 117 -18.38 13.98 12.74
N ARG A 118 -19.20 13.33 11.89
CA ARG A 118 -19.34 13.70 10.48
C ARG A 118 -19.73 15.17 10.35
N ASP A 119 -20.78 15.57 11.05
CA ASP A 119 -21.37 16.89 10.93
C ASP A 119 -20.43 17.97 11.45
N GLN A 120 -19.73 17.73 12.57
CA GLN A 120 -18.67 18.61 13.06
C GLN A 120 -17.55 18.82 12.04
N ARG A 121 -17.10 17.76 11.35
CA ARG A 121 -16.07 17.87 10.31
C ARG A 121 -16.58 18.60 9.08
N LEU A 122 -17.82 18.33 8.66
CA LEU A 122 -18.44 19.01 7.53
C LEU A 122 -18.66 20.50 7.81
N GLU A 123 -19.06 20.86 9.02
CA GLU A 123 -19.25 22.26 9.44
C GLU A 123 -17.94 23.06 9.38
N LEU A 124 -16.82 22.45 9.79
CA LEU A 124 -15.49 23.06 9.66
C LEU A 124 -15.15 23.34 8.18
N LEU A 125 -15.36 22.35 7.31
CA LEU A 125 -15.11 22.51 5.88
C LEU A 125 -16.09 23.49 5.21
N ASP A 126 -17.35 23.52 5.62
CA ASP A 126 -18.34 24.49 5.13
C ASP A 126 -17.94 25.92 5.51
N SER A 127 -17.46 26.11 6.74
CA SER A 127 -16.94 27.40 7.19
C SER A 127 -15.75 27.85 6.34
N GLN A 128 -14.81 26.95 6.06
CA GLN A 128 -13.67 27.24 5.17
C GLN A 128 -14.11 27.54 3.73
N TYR A 129 -15.07 26.78 3.22
CA TYR A 129 -15.66 26.99 1.90
C TYR A 129 -16.25 28.40 1.79
N ARG A 130 -17.08 28.82 2.75
CA ARG A 130 -17.72 30.15 2.75
C ARG A 130 -16.70 31.29 2.79
N VAL A 131 -15.63 31.15 3.59
CA VAL A 131 -14.56 32.15 3.63
C VAL A 131 -13.88 32.29 2.26
N ASN A 132 -13.55 31.17 1.62
CA ASN A 132 -12.93 31.18 0.29
C ASN A 132 -13.88 31.74 -0.79
N GLU A 133 -15.17 31.44 -0.70
CA GLU A 133 -16.19 31.99 -1.60
C GLU A 133 -16.34 33.51 -1.44
N GLN A 134 -16.31 34.00 -0.19
CA GLN A 134 -16.31 35.44 0.08
C GLN A 134 -15.04 36.11 -0.44
N ASN A 135 -13.87 35.49 -0.30
CA ASN A 135 -12.61 36.00 -0.84
C ASN A 135 -12.66 36.14 -2.37
N ILE A 136 -13.20 35.15 -3.08
CA ILE A 136 -13.40 35.24 -4.53
C ILE A 136 -14.35 36.38 -4.89
N THR A 137 -15.45 36.54 -4.14
CA THR A 137 -16.40 37.63 -4.36
C THR A 137 -15.73 38.99 -4.20
N ASN A 138 -14.91 39.16 -3.16
CA ASN A 138 -14.14 40.37 -2.93
C ASN A 138 -13.12 40.63 -4.06
N LEU A 139 -12.41 39.60 -4.51
CA LEU A 139 -11.46 39.70 -5.62
C LEU A 139 -12.14 40.05 -6.95
N ARG A 140 -13.33 39.51 -7.23
CA ARG A 140 -14.13 39.88 -8.41
C ARG A 140 -14.53 41.35 -8.40
N ASN A 141 -14.94 41.86 -7.23
CA ASN A 141 -15.25 43.28 -7.08
C ASN A 141 -14.00 44.15 -7.31
N SER A 142 -12.84 43.75 -6.78
CA SER A 142 -11.57 44.44 -7.02
C SER A 142 -11.15 44.39 -8.50
N GLN A 143 -11.27 43.24 -9.14
CA GLN A 143 -11.01 43.06 -10.57
C GLN A 143 -11.89 44.01 -11.41
N SER A 144 -13.18 44.11 -11.11
CA SER A 144 -14.09 45.01 -11.81
C SER A 144 -13.67 46.48 -11.66
N ARG A 145 -13.32 46.92 -10.45
CA ARG A 145 -12.81 48.29 -10.22
C ARG A 145 -11.51 48.55 -10.97
N LEU A 146 -10.56 47.61 -10.93
CA LEU A 146 -9.29 47.73 -11.65
C LEU A 146 -9.52 47.78 -13.17
N ALA A 147 -10.42 46.96 -13.71
CA ALA A 147 -10.76 46.99 -15.13
C ALA A 147 -11.31 48.36 -15.56
N GLN A 148 -12.17 48.99 -14.74
CA GLN A 148 -12.67 50.34 -15.00
C GLN A 148 -11.58 51.42 -14.96
N GLN A 149 -10.55 51.25 -14.12
CA GLN A 149 -9.39 52.14 -14.08
C GLN A 149 -8.51 51.94 -15.31
N ILE A 150 -8.16 50.69 -15.62
CA ILE A 150 -7.32 50.29 -16.76
C ILE A 150 -7.91 50.78 -18.09
N ALA A 151 -9.24 50.76 -18.25
CA ALA A 151 -9.93 51.24 -19.44
C ALA A 151 -9.68 52.73 -19.76
N ARG A 152 -9.06 53.51 -18.87
CA ARG A 152 -8.68 54.91 -19.10
C ARG A 152 -7.34 55.07 -19.81
N PHE A 153 -6.54 54.01 -19.88
CA PHE A 153 -5.16 54.01 -20.37
C PHE A 153 -5.00 53.29 -21.71
N LYS A 154 -3.96 53.60 -22.48
CA LYS A 154 -3.59 52.82 -23.68
C LYS A 154 -3.02 51.46 -23.27
N PRO A 155 -3.29 50.38 -24.05
CA PRO A 155 -4.04 50.32 -25.31
C PRO A 155 -5.57 50.20 -25.15
N TYR A 156 -6.10 50.13 -23.92
CA TYR A 156 -7.50 49.83 -23.64
C TYR A 156 -8.48 50.99 -23.85
N SER A 157 -7.98 52.22 -23.98
CA SER A 157 -8.75 53.45 -24.20
C SER A 157 -8.62 53.95 -25.64
N ASP A 158 -9.74 54.29 -26.28
CA ASP A 158 -9.75 54.84 -27.65
C ASP A 158 -9.35 56.33 -27.71
N LYS A 159 -9.32 57.02 -26.55
CA LYS A 159 -8.99 58.46 -26.51
C LYS A 159 -7.59 58.72 -27.05
N ALA A 160 -7.44 59.71 -27.92
CA ALA A 160 -6.17 60.03 -28.59
C ALA A 160 -5.05 60.42 -27.60
N ASN A 161 -5.41 61.04 -26.47
CA ASN A 161 -4.49 61.55 -25.45
C ASN A 161 -4.46 60.69 -24.17
N ALA A 162 -4.92 59.44 -24.21
CA ALA A 162 -4.85 58.56 -23.04
C ALA A 162 -3.38 58.22 -22.70
N PRO A 163 -2.97 58.31 -21.42
CA PRO A 163 -1.63 57.92 -21.01
C PRO A 163 -1.41 56.39 -21.13
N PRO A 164 -0.15 55.92 -21.19
CA PRO A 164 0.14 54.49 -21.13
C PRO A 164 -0.29 53.90 -19.78
N LEU A 165 -0.65 52.62 -19.78
CA LEU A 165 -1.03 51.91 -18.56
C LEU A 165 0.14 51.89 -17.56
N PRO A 166 -0.05 52.37 -16.32
CA PRO A 166 0.96 52.25 -15.27
C PRO A 166 1.19 50.78 -14.87
N ASP A 167 2.47 50.40 -14.71
CA ASP A 167 2.86 49.02 -14.39
C ASP A 167 2.19 48.47 -13.13
N HIS A 168 2.06 49.29 -12.08
CA HIS A 168 1.43 48.88 -10.82
C HIS A 168 -0.03 48.43 -10.99
N LEU A 169 -0.81 49.07 -11.90
CA LEU A 169 -2.19 48.66 -12.16
C LEU A 169 -2.25 47.35 -12.94
N ALA A 170 -1.31 47.13 -13.86
CA ALA A 170 -1.19 45.87 -14.59
C ALA A 170 -0.81 44.73 -13.63
N GLU A 171 0.16 44.97 -12.76
CA GLU A 171 0.61 44.01 -11.74
C GLU A 171 -0.52 43.68 -10.76
N GLU A 172 -1.24 44.69 -10.25
CA GLU A 172 -2.36 44.48 -9.32
C GLU A 172 -3.49 43.65 -9.96
N MET A 173 -3.79 43.87 -11.24
CA MET A 173 -4.74 43.06 -12.00
C MET A 173 -4.29 41.60 -12.11
N VAL A 174 -3.02 41.37 -12.50
CA VAL A 174 -2.46 40.01 -12.61
C VAL A 174 -2.49 39.29 -11.25
N ASN A 175 -2.08 39.98 -10.18
CA ASN A 175 -2.12 39.43 -8.82
C ASN A 175 -3.55 39.11 -8.38
N THR A 176 -4.52 39.98 -8.67
CA THR A 176 -5.93 39.75 -8.36
C THR A 176 -6.47 38.50 -9.06
N VAL A 177 -6.19 38.33 -10.35
CA VAL A 177 -6.62 37.16 -11.13
C VAL A 177 -5.95 35.88 -10.64
N ASN A 178 -4.65 35.92 -10.36
CA ASN A 178 -3.91 34.77 -9.84
C ASN A 178 -4.42 34.34 -8.47
N ASN A 179 -4.66 35.28 -7.56
CA ASN A 179 -5.24 34.99 -6.25
C ASN A 179 -6.64 34.38 -6.38
N MET A 180 -7.46 34.86 -7.33
CA MET A 180 -8.77 34.29 -7.57
C MET A 180 -8.69 32.83 -8.01
N ARG A 181 -7.74 32.49 -8.91
CA ARG A 181 -7.50 31.10 -9.32
C ARG A 181 -7.11 30.21 -8.13
N VAL A 182 -6.22 30.70 -7.26
CA VAL A 182 -5.81 29.95 -6.05
C VAL A 182 -7.01 29.64 -5.16
N TYR A 183 -7.87 30.62 -4.87
CA TYR A 183 -9.06 30.37 -4.06
C TYR A 183 -10.08 29.45 -4.75
N GLN A 184 -10.20 29.49 -6.08
CA GLN A 184 -11.05 28.55 -6.83
C GLN A 184 -10.55 27.12 -6.68
N GLU A 185 -9.24 26.89 -6.79
CA GLU A 185 -8.62 25.57 -6.55
C GLU A 185 -8.86 25.09 -5.12
N MET A 186 -8.77 26.00 -4.14
CA MET A 186 -9.10 25.69 -2.74
C MET A 186 -10.57 25.31 -2.54
N LEU A 187 -11.51 25.99 -3.21
CA LEU A 187 -12.93 25.64 -3.15
C LEU A 187 -13.19 24.24 -3.71
N GLU A 188 -12.63 23.91 -4.87
CA GLU A 188 -12.80 22.59 -5.49
C GLU A 188 -12.19 21.48 -4.62
N LYS A 189 -11.02 21.73 -4.03
CA LYS A 189 -10.43 20.82 -3.05
C LYS A 189 -11.33 20.61 -1.84
N THR A 190 -11.85 21.70 -1.25
CA THR A 190 -12.74 21.65 -0.08
C THR A 190 -14.03 20.87 -0.41
N ARG A 191 -14.63 21.09 -1.58
CA ARG A 191 -15.82 20.34 -2.05
C ARG A 191 -15.53 18.85 -2.20
N LYS A 192 -14.37 18.50 -2.77
CA LYS A 192 -13.96 17.11 -2.90
C LYS A 192 -13.80 16.45 -1.53
N GLU A 193 -13.13 17.12 -0.59
CA GLU A 193 -12.97 16.63 0.79
C GLU A 193 -14.32 16.45 1.50
N GLN A 194 -15.26 17.41 1.34
CA GLN A 194 -16.63 17.27 1.87
C GLN A 194 -17.34 16.02 1.31
N SER A 195 -17.20 15.76 0.00
CA SER A 195 -17.79 14.59 -0.66
C SER A 195 -17.18 13.27 -0.18
N GLU A 196 -15.86 13.24 -0.01
CA GLU A 196 -15.12 12.09 0.53
C GLU A 196 -15.55 11.79 1.96
N ILE A 197 -15.62 12.81 2.83
CA ILE A 197 -16.12 12.66 4.21
C ILE A 197 -17.55 12.12 4.21
N LYS A 198 -18.47 12.70 3.42
CA LYS A 198 -19.85 12.21 3.34
C LYS A 198 -19.90 10.74 2.93
N THR A 199 -19.12 10.36 1.93
CA THR A 199 -19.08 8.99 1.41
C THR A 199 -18.55 8.01 2.46
N THR A 200 -17.40 8.31 3.07
CA THR A 200 -16.80 7.46 4.10
C THR A 200 -17.71 7.29 5.30
N PHE A 201 -18.23 8.39 5.87
CA PHE A 201 -19.10 8.31 7.04
C PHE A 201 -20.43 7.61 6.74
N THR A 202 -20.98 7.75 5.52
CA THR A 202 -22.19 7.00 5.13
C THR A 202 -21.92 5.49 5.10
N ALA A 203 -20.77 5.07 4.56
CA ALA A 203 -20.37 3.67 4.56
C ALA A 203 -20.12 3.14 5.99
N ASP A 204 -19.47 3.94 6.83
CA ASP A 204 -19.21 3.59 8.23
C ASP A 204 -20.50 3.47 9.04
N ILE A 205 -21.46 4.38 8.87
CA ILE A 205 -22.79 4.30 9.51
C ILE A 205 -23.51 3.03 9.08
N ALA A 206 -23.55 2.74 7.78
CA ALA A 206 -24.20 1.54 7.27
C ALA A 206 -23.55 0.27 7.83
N ARG A 207 -22.22 0.22 7.85
CA ARG A 207 -21.48 -0.92 8.42
C ARG A 207 -21.69 -1.07 9.91
N PHE A 208 -21.68 0.04 10.66
CA PHE A 208 -21.90 0.03 12.10
C PHE A 208 -23.30 -0.48 12.45
N LYS A 209 -24.32 -0.04 11.71
CA LYS A 209 -25.70 -0.54 11.86
C LYS A 209 -25.78 -2.04 11.61
N GLU A 210 -25.13 -2.54 10.56
CA GLU A 210 -25.04 -3.98 10.26
C GLU A 210 -24.40 -4.75 11.42
N LEU A 211 -23.25 -4.27 11.94
CA LEU A 211 -22.52 -4.91 13.04
C LEU A 211 -23.28 -4.89 14.38
N LYS A 212 -24.11 -3.87 14.61
CA LYS A 212 -24.97 -3.74 15.81
C LYS A 212 -26.35 -4.41 15.65
N GLY A 213 -26.71 -4.87 14.46
CA GLY A 213 -28.05 -5.39 14.17
C GLY A 213 -29.15 -4.32 14.20
N ILE A 214 -28.79 -3.06 13.95
CA ILE A 214 -29.72 -1.93 13.89
C ILE A 214 -30.31 -1.87 12.47
N LYS A 215 -31.63 -1.77 12.36
CA LYS A 215 -32.34 -1.64 11.07
C LYS A 215 -32.31 -0.20 10.54
#